data_AF-A0A094ZRY5-F1
#
_entry.id   AF-A0A094ZRY5-F1
#
_cell.length_a   1.000
_cell.length_b   1.000
_cell.length_c   1.000
_cell.angle_alpha   90.00
_cell.angle_beta   90.00
_cell.angle_gamma   90.00
#
_symmetry.space_group_name_H-M   'P 1'
#
loop_
_entity.id
_entity.type
_entity.pdbx_description
1 polymer ?
#
loop_
_entity_poly.entity_id
_entity_poly.type
_entity_poly.pdbx_seq_one_letter_code
_entity_poly.pdbx_strand_id
1 'polypeptide(L)'
;SYTNRLTNAMHSVKPVSTGPQSTDIFVQPDLWYSTHVFVRRDSHRRPFEPAYEGPIKCLQREPKYYIIDKDGTNDSISIDRLKAAYLEGNPIHVDFPSVQSHNTTPTLIIPYPTTTNTHDGTSTVSENKLKTTRSGRRVRFAEHLNDYCT
;
A
#
# COMPACT_ATOMS: atom_id res chain seq x y z
N SER A 1 -28.07 -46.42 -26.42
CA SER A 1 -26.80 -45.91 -26.97
C SER A 1 -25.76 -45.76 -25.85
N TYR A 2 -24.49 -46.06 -26.12
CA TYR A 2 -23.36 -45.85 -25.20
C TYR A 2 -23.29 -44.39 -24.71
N THR A 3 -23.60 -43.45 -25.59
CA THR A 3 -23.60 -42.01 -25.29
C THR A 3 -24.52 -41.66 -24.13
N ASN A 4 -25.78 -42.11 -24.14
CA ASN A 4 -26.74 -41.86 -23.05
C ASN A 4 -26.25 -42.40 -21.70
N ARG A 5 -25.55 -43.53 -21.70
CA ARG A 5 -25.04 -44.15 -20.47
C ARG A 5 -23.90 -43.32 -19.86
N LEU A 6 -23.04 -42.76 -20.71
CA LEU A 6 -21.96 -41.86 -20.30
C LEU A 6 -22.50 -40.51 -19.81
N THR A 7 -23.46 -39.91 -20.52
CA THR A 7 -24.06 -38.62 -20.11
C THR A 7 -24.74 -38.75 -18.76
N ASN A 8 -25.51 -39.82 -18.54
CA ASN A 8 -26.18 -40.07 -17.26
C ASN A 8 -25.17 -40.30 -16.11
N ALA A 9 -24.08 -41.02 -16.38
CA ALA A 9 -23.02 -41.24 -15.40
C ALA A 9 -22.33 -39.92 -15.00
N MET A 10 -21.98 -39.07 -15.97
CA MET A 10 -21.36 -37.78 -15.70
C MET A 10 -22.30 -36.81 -14.97
N HIS A 11 -23.60 -36.81 -15.31
CA HIS A 11 -24.60 -36.01 -14.59
C HIS A 11 -24.82 -36.44 -13.14
N SER A 12 -24.55 -37.71 -12.81
CA SER A 12 -24.67 -38.22 -11.44
C SER A 12 -23.54 -37.76 -10.51
N VAL A 13 -22.42 -37.30 -11.07
CA VAL A 13 -21.27 -36.83 -10.29
C VAL A 13 -21.58 -35.45 -9.73
N LYS A 14 -21.65 -35.34 -8.41
CA LYS A 14 -21.76 -34.05 -7.73
C LYS A 14 -20.37 -33.49 -7.43
N PRO A 15 -20.15 -32.17 -7.60
CA PRO A 15 -18.92 -31.56 -7.16
C PRO A 15 -18.75 -31.73 -5.66
N VAL A 16 -17.51 -31.95 -5.21
CA VAL A 16 -17.18 -31.98 -3.79
C VAL A 16 -17.36 -30.57 -3.23
N SER A 17 -18.02 -30.47 -2.07
CA SER A 17 -18.13 -29.19 -1.36
C SER A 17 -16.72 -28.68 -1.03
N THR A 18 -16.33 -27.59 -1.66
CA THR A 18 -15.12 -26.86 -1.26
C THR A 18 -15.35 -26.21 0.09
N GLY A 19 -14.32 -26.15 0.93
CA GLY A 19 -14.40 -25.42 2.20
C GLY A 19 -14.69 -23.93 1.99
N PRO A 20 -15.20 -23.22 3.02
CA PRO A 20 -15.41 -21.78 2.96
C PRO A 20 -14.09 -21.07 2.67
N GLN A 21 -14.05 -20.29 1.60
CA GLN A 21 -12.92 -19.41 1.29
C GLN A 21 -13.09 -18.09 2.04
N SER A 22 -12.04 -17.62 2.71
CA SER A 22 -12.05 -16.27 3.28
C SER A 22 -12.07 -15.25 2.16
N THR A 23 -13.08 -14.40 2.12
CA THR A 23 -13.13 -13.21 1.25
C THR A 23 -12.54 -12.01 1.99
N ASP A 24 -11.52 -12.22 2.82
CA ASP A 24 -10.85 -11.13 3.52
C ASP A 24 -10.01 -10.36 2.51
N ILE A 25 -10.46 -9.15 2.17
CA ILE A 25 -9.82 -8.31 1.16
C ILE A 25 -8.91 -7.36 1.92
N PHE A 26 -7.61 -7.52 1.71
CA PHE A 26 -6.64 -6.58 2.25
C PHE A 26 -6.75 -5.24 1.52
N VAL A 27 -7.12 -4.20 2.26
CA VAL A 27 -7.10 -2.81 1.81
C VAL A 27 -6.05 -2.06 2.62
N GLN A 28 -5.18 -1.32 1.95
CA GLN A 28 -4.16 -0.53 2.63
C GLN A 28 -4.83 0.59 3.47
N PRO A 29 -4.62 0.64 4.80
CA PRO A 29 -5.29 1.60 5.68
C PRO A 29 -5.03 3.07 5.28
N ASP A 30 -3.80 3.35 4.86
CA ASP A 30 -3.38 4.69 4.45
C ASP A 30 -4.13 5.22 3.23
N LEU A 31 -4.77 4.35 2.44
CA LEU A 31 -5.53 4.75 1.27
C LEU A 31 -6.73 5.63 1.64
N TRP A 32 -7.30 5.45 2.84
CA TRP A 32 -8.42 6.25 3.31
C TRP A 32 -8.03 7.71 3.56
N TYR A 33 -6.82 7.91 4.05
CA TYR A 33 -6.32 9.22 4.42
C TYR A 33 -5.53 9.88 3.27
N SER A 34 -4.92 9.10 2.38
CA SER A 34 -4.01 9.61 1.34
C SER A 34 -4.62 10.70 0.44
N THR A 35 -3.99 11.87 0.36
CA THR A 35 -4.42 12.99 -0.52
C THR A 35 -4.24 12.67 -2.01
N HIS A 36 -3.16 11.96 -2.33
CA HIS A 36 -2.81 11.54 -3.68
C HIS A 36 -2.68 10.02 -3.73
N VAL A 37 -2.91 9.43 -4.89
CA VAL A 37 -2.80 7.98 -5.10
C VAL A 37 -2.04 7.68 -6.37
N PHE A 38 -1.32 6.57 -6.37
CA PHE A 38 -0.74 5.96 -7.56
C PHE A 38 -1.75 4.98 -8.16
N VAL A 39 -1.97 5.06 -9.48
CA VAL A 39 -2.95 4.23 -10.19
C VAL A 39 -2.26 3.16 -11.03
N ARG A 40 -2.60 1.88 -10.83
CA ARG A 40 -2.01 0.78 -11.60
C ARG A 40 -2.45 0.81 -13.07
N ARG A 41 -1.51 0.71 -14.00
CA ARG A 41 -1.79 0.52 -15.44
C ARG A 41 -1.93 -0.98 -15.74
N ASP A 42 -3.15 -1.40 -16.08
CA ASP A 42 -3.48 -2.81 -16.38
C ASP A 42 -3.37 -3.16 -17.88
N SER A 43 -3.12 -2.16 -18.74
CA SER A 43 -2.88 -2.39 -20.16
C SER A 43 -1.50 -3.00 -20.43
N HIS A 44 -1.32 -3.57 -21.62
CA HIS A 44 0.00 -3.95 -22.11
C HIS A 44 0.96 -2.75 -22.02
N ARG A 45 2.15 -2.98 -21.48
CA ARG A 45 3.17 -1.96 -21.22
C ARG A 45 4.45 -2.32 -21.96
N ARG A 46 5.20 -1.30 -22.36
CA ARG A 46 6.53 -1.50 -22.93
C ARG A 46 7.51 -1.89 -21.82
N PRO A 47 8.62 -2.57 -22.17
CA PRO A 47 9.72 -2.80 -21.23
C PRO A 47 10.14 -1.48 -20.57
N PHE A 48 10.36 -1.51 -19.26
CA PHE A 48 10.78 -0.37 -18.41
C PHE A 48 9.79 0.78 -18.23
N GLU A 49 8.56 0.69 -18.72
CA GLU A 49 7.51 1.65 -18.31
C GLU A 49 7.12 1.42 -16.85
N PRO A 50 6.71 2.45 -16.09
CA PRO A 50 6.28 2.29 -14.71
C PRO A 50 4.90 1.63 -14.60
N ALA A 51 4.71 0.83 -13.55
CA ALA A 51 3.47 0.06 -13.32
C ALA A 51 2.31 0.88 -12.80
N TYR A 52 2.67 1.99 -12.17
CA TYR A 52 1.73 2.94 -11.67
C TYR A 52 1.94 4.27 -12.37
N GLU A 53 0.84 4.94 -12.64
CA GLU A 53 0.80 6.36 -12.93
C GLU A 53 1.03 7.13 -11.64
N GLY A 54 1.63 8.32 -11.74
CA GLY A 54 2.16 9.11 -10.64
C GLY A 54 1.15 9.49 -9.55
N PRO A 55 1.53 10.39 -8.63
CA PRO A 55 0.61 10.87 -7.60
C PRO A 55 -0.53 11.66 -8.24
N ILE A 56 -1.73 11.09 -8.26
CA ILE A 56 -2.95 11.75 -8.75
C ILE A 56 -3.81 12.18 -7.57
N LYS A 57 -4.36 13.39 -7.62
CA LYS A 57 -5.21 13.93 -6.56
C LYS A 57 -6.52 13.15 -6.44
N CYS A 58 -6.87 12.74 -5.22
CA CYS A 58 -8.18 12.16 -4.92
C CYS A 58 -9.21 13.27 -4.68
N LEU A 59 -10.35 13.18 -5.38
CA LEU A 59 -11.47 14.10 -5.23
C LEU A 59 -12.53 13.55 -4.28
N GLN A 60 -12.87 12.26 -4.41
CA GLN A 60 -13.87 11.57 -3.58
C GLN A 60 -13.43 10.13 -3.31
N ARG A 61 -13.84 9.59 -2.16
CA ARG A 61 -13.54 8.22 -1.74
C ARG A 61 -14.84 7.50 -1.44
N GLU A 62 -15.03 6.36 -2.08
CA GLU A 62 -16.07 5.40 -1.74
C GLU A 62 -15.43 4.09 -1.26
N PRO A 63 -16.17 3.24 -0.51
CA PRO A 63 -15.64 1.98 0.01
C PRO A 63 -15.09 1.03 -1.07
N LYS A 64 -15.51 1.18 -2.34
CA LYS A 64 -15.14 0.30 -3.45
C LYS A 64 -14.30 0.99 -4.54
N TYR A 65 -14.42 2.31 -4.69
CA TYR A 65 -13.75 3.06 -5.75
C TYR A 65 -13.51 4.51 -5.34
N TYR A 66 -12.48 5.14 -5.88
CA TYR A 66 -12.20 6.56 -5.67
C TYR A 66 -12.43 7.33 -6.97
N ILE A 67 -12.80 8.60 -6.85
CA ILE A 67 -12.83 9.54 -7.95
C ILE A 67 -11.55 10.36 -7.90
N ILE A 68 -10.76 10.33 -8.97
CA ILE A 68 -9.48 11.02 -9.09
C ILE A 68 -9.55 12.09 -10.18
N ASP A 69 -8.71 13.12 -10.05
CA ASP A 69 -8.52 14.13 -11.09
C ASP A 69 -7.43 13.68 -12.06
N LYS A 70 -7.83 13.06 -13.16
CA LYS A 70 -6.93 12.57 -14.20
C LYS A 70 -6.94 13.53 -15.37
N ASP A 71 -5.86 14.29 -15.52
CA ASP A 71 -5.66 15.24 -16.63
C ASP A 71 -6.84 16.24 -16.78
N GLY A 72 -7.45 16.66 -15.67
CA GLY A 72 -8.60 17.58 -15.65
C GLY A 72 -9.95 16.89 -15.87
N THR A 73 -9.98 15.57 -15.97
CA THR A 73 -11.21 14.76 -16.04
C THR A 73 -11.36 13.90 -14.79
N ASN A 74 -12.59 13.79 -14.29
CA ASN A 74 -12.89 12.94 -13.14
C ASN A 74 -13.01 11.48 -13.59
N ASP A 75 -12.14 10.61 -13.10
CA ASP A 75 -12.15 9.18 -13.40
C ASP A 75 -12.43 8.36 -12.13
N SER A 76 -13.21 7.28 -12.26
CA SER A 76 -13.56 6.39 -11.16
C SER A 76 -12.71 5.12 -11.19
N ILE A 77 -11.87 4.92 -10.18
CA ILE A 77 -10.92 3.81 -10.11
C ILE A 77 -11.20 2.93 -8.89
N SER A 78 -11.24 1.60 -9.07
CA SER A 78 -11.41 0.66 -7.96
C SER A 78 -10.23 0.69 -7.00
N ILE A 79 -10.50 0.48 -5.71
CA ILE A 79 -9.47 0.48 -4.65
C ILE A 79 -8.34 -0.53 -4.91
N ASP A 80 -8.64 -1.65 -5.57
CA ASP A 80 -7.68 -2.73 -5.88
C ASP A 80 -6.56 -2.29 -6.82
N ARG A 81 -6.75 -1.17 -7.53
CA ARG A 81 -5.79 -0.60 -8.48
C ARG A 81 -5.04 0.60 -7.92
N LEU A 82 -5.33 0.99 -6.67
CA LEU A 82 -4.76 2.17 -6.05
C LEU A 82 -3.67 1.81 -5.05
N LYS A 83 -2.74 2.74 -4.87
CA LYS A 83 -1.77 2.74 -3.77
C LYS A 83 -1.66 4.14 -3.21
N ALA A 84 -1.58 4.28 -1.89
CA ALA A 84 -1.38 5.59 -1.26
C ALA A 84 -0.05 6.22 -1.74
N ALA A 85 -0.08 7.52 -2.02
CA ALA A 85 1.11 8.28 -2.38
C ALA A 85 1.63 9.04 -1.16
N TYR A 86 2.85 8.71 -0.76
CA TYR A 86 3.56 9.37 0.33
C TYR A 86 4.33 10.55 -0.25
N LEU A 87 3.83 11.76 -0.01
CA LEU A 87 4.48 13.00 -0.45
C LEU A 87 5.17 13.64 0.75
N GLU A 88 6.39 14.10 0.54
CA GLU A 88 7.20 14.76 1.56
C GLU A 88 6.51 16.06 2.03
N GLY A 89 6.42 16.26 3.35
CA GLY A 89 5.78 17.44 3.95
C GLY A 89 4.25 17.42 4.06
N ASN A 90 3.55 16.40 3.54
CA ASN A 90 2.10 16.25 3.73
C ASN A 90 1.81 15.05 4.64
N PRO A 91 1.37 15.25 5.90
CA PRO A 91 0.86 14.14 6.68
C PRO A 91 -0.34 13.54 5.93
N ILE A 92 -0.35 12.21 5.83
CA ILE A 92 -1.39 11.44 5.14
C ILE A 92 -2.78 11.75 5.72
N HIS A 93 -2.86 12.35 6.91
CA HIS A 93 -4.10 12.68 7.60
C HIS A 93 -4.78 13.94 7.07
N VAL A 94 -5.72 13.77 6.14
CA VAL A 94 -6.73 14.78 5.81
C VAL A 94 -8.06 14.33 6.37
N ASP A 95 -8.55 15.05 7.39
CA ASP A 95 -9.90 14.90 7.92
C ASP A 95 -10.89 15.36 6.86
N PHE A 96 -11.38 14.42 6.05
CA PHE A 96 -12.55 14.69 5.22
C PHE A 96 -13.80 14.41 6.07
N PRO A 97 -14.83 15.27 6.01
CA PRO A 97 -16.09 15.02 6.69
C PRO A 97 -16.74 13.78 6.08
N SER A 98 -16.54 12.64 6.73
CA SER A 98 -17.27 11.40 6.47
C SER A 98 -18.75 11.65 6.73
N VAL A 99 -19.60 11.37 5.74
CA VAL A 99 -21.03 11.21 5.97
C VAL A 99 -21.20 10.02 6.93
N GLN A 100 -21.60 10.33 8.15
CA GLN A 100 -21.63 9.43 9.31
C GLN A 100 -22.36 8.11 9.01
N SER A 101 -21.62 7.01 9.09
CA SER A 101 -22.18 5.75 9.54
C SER A 101 -21.60 5.46 10.92
N HIS A 102 -22.43 5.58 11.95
CA HIS A 102 -22.27 4.96 13.27
C HIS A 102 -21.61 3.58 13.10
N ASN A 103 -20.49 3.23 13.76
CA ASN A 103 -20.40 2.77 15.16
C ASN A 103 -18.95 2.41 15.58
N THR A 104 -18.61 2.78 16.83
CA THR A 104 -17.62 2.25 17.80
C THR A 104 -16.13 2.04 17.43
N THR A 105 -15.31 2.90 18.04
CA THR A 105 -13.84 2.94 18.17
C THR A 105 -13.21 1.68 18.77
N PRO A 106 -11.96 1.34 18.38
CA PRO A 106 -10.88 1.40 19.38
C PRO A 106 -9.64 2.16 18.88
N THR A 107 -9.20 3.09 19.72
CA THR A 107 -8.04 3.97 19.57
C THR A 107 -6.73 3.17 19.56
N LEU A 108 -5.99 3.18 18.45
CA LEU A 108 -4.58 2.80 18.43
C LEU A 108 -3.73 4.06 18.31
N ILE A 109 -3.15 4.45 19.44
CA ILE A 109 -2.16 5.53 19.57
C ILE A 109 -0.87 5.05 18.89
N ILE A 110 -0.47 5.74 17.82
CA ILE A 110 0.86 5.61 17.23
C ILE A 110 1.73 6.72 17.83
N PRO A 111 2.85 6.41 18.52
CA PRO A 111 3.77 7.44 19.02
C PRO A 111 4.70 7.91 17.90
N TYR A 112 4.64 9.20 17.58
CA TYR A 112 5.65 9.90 16.78
C TYR A 112 6.80 10.36 17.71
N PRO A 113 8.08 10.22 17.36
CA PRO A 113 9.15 10.87 18.11
C PRO A 113 9.25 12.35 17.71
N THR A 114 9.03 13.23 18.69
CA THR A 114 9.41 14.64 18.63
C THR A 114 10.92 14.75 18.88
N THR A 115 11.65 15.38 17.97
CA THR A 115 13.05 15.76 18.24
C THR A 115 13.21 17.25 17.99
N THR A 116 13.02 18.03 19.05
CA THR A 116 13.71 19.31 19.23
C THR A 116 15.20 19.03 19.27
N ASN A 117 16.03 19.73 18.50
CA ASN A 117 17.45 19.86 18.82
C ASN A 117 18.04 21.19 18.33
N THR A 118 18.20 22.05 19.33
CA THR A 118 19.19 23.11 19.45
C THR A 118 20.57 22.63 19.03
N HIS A 119 21.24 23.47 18.25
CA HIS A 119 22.62 23.37 17.84
C HIS A 119 23.55 23.45 19.07
N ASP A 120 24.49 22.50 19.21
CA ASP A 120 25.86 22.76 19.67
C ASP A 120 26.74 21.52 19.57
N GLY A 121 27.98 21.73 19.12
CA GLY A 121 28.92 20.70 18.71
C GLY A 121 29.74 20.10 19.85
N THR A 122 30.38 18.96 19.56
CA THR A 122 31.81 18.65 19.81
C THR A 122 32.07 17.17 19.50
N SER A 123 33.12 16.92 18.70
CA SER A 123 33.68 15.63 18.28
C SER A 123 34.12 14.71 19.43
N THR A 124 34.05 13.37 19.26
CA THR A 124 35.12 12.38 19.59
C THR A 124 34.74 10.92 19.24
N VAL A 125 35.41 10.36 18.23
CA VAL A 125 36.17 9.07 18.15
C VAL A 125 35.67 7.77 18.85
N SER A 126 35.62 6.67 18.04
CA SER A 126 35.75 5.20 18.32
C SER A 126 34.57 4.47 18.98
N GLU A 127 34.14 3.24 18.61
CA GLU A 127 34.82 2.08 18.05
C GLU A 127 33.97 1.31 17.00
N ASN A 128 34.66 0.68 16.05
CA ASN A 128 34.09 0.09 14.84
C ASN A 128 33.49 -1.30 15.15
N LYS A 129 32.27 -1.37 15.68
CA LYS A 129 31.57 -2.66 15.85
C LYS A 129 31.22 -3.24 14.47
N LEU A 130 31.92 -4.31 14.07
CA LEU A 130 31.70 -5.00 12.79
C LEU A 130 30.27 -5.56 12.72
N LYS A 131 29.44 -4.99 11.83
CA LYS A 131 28.09 -5.50 11.57
C LYS A 131 28.16 -6.68 10.60
N THR A 132 27.54 -7.80 10.99
CA THR A 132 27.55 -9.06 10.23
C THR A 132 26.12 -9.49 9.95
N THR A 133 25.83 -9.95 8.72
CA THR A 133 24.51 -10.48 8.36
C THR A 133 24.29 -11.86 8.98
N ARG A 134 23.04 -12.36 8.96
CA ARG A 134 22.69 -13.72 9.42
C ARG A 134 23.53 -14.83 8.76
N SER A 135 24.02 -14.62 7.54
CA SER A 135 24.88 -15.58 6.81
C SER A 135 26.38 -15.40 7.07
N GLY A 136 26.78 -14.52 7.98
CA GLY A 136 28.19 -14.27 8.30
C GLY A 136 28.88 -13.26 7.37
N ARG A 137 28.15 -12.61 6.45
CA ARG A 137 28.76 -11.63 5.55
C ARG A 137 29.06 -10.34 6.30
N ARG A 138 30.32 -9.90 6.24
CA ARG A 138 30.77 -8.62 6.80
C ARG A 138 30.23 -7.48 5.94
N VAL A 139 29.53 -6.53 6.56
CA VAL A 139 29.03 -5.32 5.88
C VAL A 139 29.75 -4.11 6.45
N ARG A 140 30.33 -3.31 5.55
CA ARG A 140 30.86 -1.98 5.87
C ARG A 140 29.86 -0.97 5.33
N PHE A 141 29.37 -0.11 6.21
CA PHE A 141 28.58 1.04 5.80
C PHE A 141 29.55 2.19 5.57
N ALA A 142 29.40 2.91 4.46
CA ALA A 142 30.23 4.06 4.17
C ALA A 142 29.90 5.20 5.14
N GLU A 143 30.92 5.87 5.67
CA GLU A 143 30.75 6.88 6.74
C GLU A 143 29.95 8.10 6.28
N HIS A 144 30.07 8.45 4.99
CA HIS A 144 29.37 9.56 4.34
C HIS A 144 27.86 9.31 4.13
N LEU A 145 27.32 8.15 4.53
CA LEU A 145 25.89 7.88 4.41
C LEU A 145 25.05 8.72 5.39
N ASN A 146 25.66 9.22 6.47
CA ASN A 146 25.00 10.10 7.44
C ASN A 146 24.70 11.49 6.87
N ASP A 147 25.41 11.90 5.82
CA ASP A 147 25.28 13.23 5.20
C ASP A 147 24.00 13.36 4.33
N TYR A 148 23.30 12.25 4.08
CA TYR A 148 22.10 12.21 3.24
C TYR A 148 20.78 12.23 4.03
N CYS A 149 20.83 12.30 5.37
CA CYS A 149 19.63 12.51 6.19
C CYS A 149 19.55 14.00 6.54
N THR A 150 18.87 14.77 5.68
CA THR A 150 18.41 16.14 5.99
C THR A 150 16.91 16.11 6.19
#